data_AF-Q2QLN8-F1
#
_entry.id   AF-Q2QLN8-F1
#
_cell.length_a   1.000
_cell.length_b   1.000
_cell.length_c   1.000
_cell.angle_alpha   90.00
_cell.angle_beta   90.00
_cell.angle_gamma   90.00
#
_symmetry.space_group_name_H-M   'P 1'
#
loop_
_entity.id
_entity.type
_entity.pdbx_description
1 polymer ?
#
loop_
_entity_poly.entity_id
_entity_poly.type
_entity_poly.pdbx_seq_one_letter_code
_entity_poly.pdbx_strand_id
1 'polypeptide(L)'
;MDLTRRRRRRQPAPGAPLPSDAINDSGANPEYNLDEPTMEEKLATLNLLNGGGDGTAGEATQEQPLPVVMPPSADSVHVLLKQALRADDHASLLNCLYNKDHKVIVNSISLLTPADAVKLLKFFILLMQSRGAVLVSLLPWLQSLLSQHMSSIVSQESSLLLLNSLYHLIDARTSTFKSSLQLSTCLDYLFSEIDDDGSGEEEGSPPIIYEDKDTDDEESEVDDMETSGEGEDLGGVTDASEHSDGSEVMSD
;
A
#
# COMPACT_ATOMS: atom_id res chain seq x y z
N MET A 1 23.72 -70.60 -29.10
CA MET A 1 24.94 -69.95 -28.58
C MET A 1 24.51 -69.13 -27.36
N ASP A 2 24.79 -69.68 -26.17
CA ASP A 2 24.72 -69.18 -24.76
C ASP A 2 23.66 -68.13 -24.36
N LEU A 3 22.66 -68.33 -23.47
CA LEU A 3 22.46 -69.04 -22.19
C LEU A 3 23.41 -68.64 -21.05
N THR A 4 22.90 -67.88 -20.06
CA THR A 4 23.09 -68.01 -18.59
C THR A 4 22.83 -66.66 -17.89
N ARG A 5 22.40 -66.53 -16.63
CA ARG A 5 21.60 -67.29 -15.66
C ARG A 5 21.41 -66.33 -14.48
N ARG A 6 20.19 -66.27 -13.93
CA ARG A 6 19.81 -65.59 -12.67
C ARG A 6 20.76 -65.91 -11.51
N ARG A 7 20.97 -64.93 -10.60
CA ARG A 7 21.18 -65.18 -9.16
C ARG A 7 20.62 -64.05 -8.28
N ARG A 8 19.48 -64.31 -7.64
CA ARG A 8 19.04 -63.66 -6.39
C ARG A 8 19.85 -64.26 -5.22
N ARG A 9 20.33 -63.42 -4.29
CA ARG A 9 20.93 -63.82 -2.99
C ARG A 9 20.32 -62.91 -1.92
N ARG A 10 19.36 -63.41 -1.15
CA ARG A 10 19.46 -63.99 0.21
C ARG A 10 19.29 -62.95 1.33
N GLN A 11 18.14 -63.01 1.98
CA GLN A 11 17.82 -62.49 3.31
C GLN A 11 18.29 -63.50 4.38
N PRO A 12 18.78 -63.09 5.57
CA PRO A 12 18.95 -63.97 6.72
C PRO A 12 17.79 -63.82 7.73
N ALA A 13 17.46 -64.94 8.38
CA ALA A 13 16.36 -65.17 9.33
C ALA A 13 16.73 -64.81 10.80
N PRO A 14 15.75 -64.76 11.74
CA PRO A 14 15.93 -64.28 13.11
C PRO A 14 16.15 -65.39 14.16
N GLY A 15 16.76 -65.05 15.31
CA GLY A 15 16.65 -65.78 16.57
C GLY A 15 17.96 -66.12 17.30
N ALA A 16 18.26 -65.41 18.39
CA ALA A 16 19.05 -65.88 19.54
C ALA A 16 18.76 -65.00 20.79
N PRO A 17 18.41 -65.55 21.96
CA PRO A 17 18.05 -64.78 23.16
C PRO A 17 19.13 -64.73 24.27
N LEU A 18 19.22 -63.53 24.90
CA LEU A 18 19.52 -63.08 26.31
C LEU A 18 20.48 -63.88 27.24
N PRO A 19 21.19 -63.21 28.19
CA PRO A 19 20.60 -62.87 29.50
C PRO A 19 21.02 -61.52 30.13
N SER A 20 20.26 -61.19 31.19
CA SER A 20 20.13 -60.01 32.04
C SER A 20 21.35 -59.55 32.84
N ASP A 21 21.45 -58.24 33.17
CA ASP A 21 21.54 -57.73 34.56
C ASP A 21 21.68 -56.17 34.63
N ALA A 22 21.12 -55.60 35.70
CA ALA A 22 21.21 -54.21 36.23
C ALA A 22 20.43 -53.10 35.46
N ILE A 23 19.19 -52.74 35.83
CA ILE A 23 18.77 -51.85 36.92
C ILE A 23 19.46 -50.47 36.88
N ASN A 24 18.82 -49.47 36.27
CA ASN A 24 18.54 -48.23 36.97
C ASN A 24 17.23 -47.59 36.47
N ASP A 25 16.52 -47.07 37.46
CA ASP A 25 15.14 -46.65 37.56
C ASP A 25 14.98 -45.15 37.22
N SER A 26 13.73 -44.69 37.15
CA SER A 26 13.23 -43.31 37.08
C SER A 26 12.96 -42.70 35.70
N GLY A 27 11.67 -42.76 35.34
CA GLY A 27 11.05 -41.85 34.39
C GLY A 27 10.84 -40.46 34.97
N ALA A 28 10.77 -39.46 34.11
CA ALA A 28 10.31 -38.11 34.45
C ALA A 28 9.53 -37.51 33.27
N ASN A 29 8.23 -37.46 33.52
CA ASN A 29 7.16 -36.71 32.87
C ASN A 29 7.59 -35.27 32.52
N PRO A 30 7.15 -34.65 31.41
CA PRO A 30 7.19 -33.19 31.30
C PRO A 30 6.21 -32.63 32.34
N GLU A 31 6.76 -32.29 33.49
CA GLU A 31 6.09 -31.73 34.65
C GLU A 31 5.31 -30.49 34.23
N TYR A 32 3.98 -30.57 34.30
CA TYR A 32 3.10 -29.41 34.29
C TYR A 32 3.49 -28.59 35.52
N ASN A 33 4.24 -27.52 35.30
CA ASN A 33 4.62 -26.61 36.37
C ASN A 33 3.36 -25.87 36.84
N LEU A 34 2.82 -26.30 37.99
CA LEU A 34 1.63 -25.74 38.63
C LEU A 34 1.93 -24.46 39.43
N ASP A 35 3.18 -23.98 39.43
CA ASP A 35 3.59 -22.73 40.09
C ASP A 35 3.65 -21.53 39.13
N GLU A 36 3.04 -21.62 37.94
CA GLU A 36 2.88 -20.47 37.05
C GLU A 36 1.82 -19.52 37.64
N PRO A 37 2.18 -18.25 37.95
CA PRO A 37 1.25 -17.33 38.59
C PRO A 37 0.05 -17.07 37.69
N THR A 38 -1.10 -16.98 38.32
CA THR A 38 -2.38 -16.80 37.64
C THR A 38 -2.39 -15.48 36.85
N MET A 39 -3.18 -15.42 35.78
CA MET A 39 -3.23 -14.22 34.92
C MET A 39 -3.66 -12.96 35.69
N GLU A 40 -4.42 -13.13 36.78
CA GLU A 40 -4.78 -12.08 37.73
C GLU A 40 -3.58 -11.58 38.54
N GLU A 41 -2.74 -12.48 39.07
CA GLU A 41 -1.49 -12.11 39.78
C GLU A 41 -0.49 -11.40 38.86
N LYS A 42 -0.42 -11.82 37.58
CA LYS A 42 0.39 -11.16 36.55
C LYS A 42 -0.10 -9.73 36.23
N LEU A 43 -1.41 -9.48 36.33
CA LEU A 43 -1.99 -8.15 36.16
C LEU A 43 -1.83 -7.27 37.40
N ALA A 44 -1.90 -7.86 38.59
CA ALA A 44 -1.68 -7.14 39.86
C ALA A 44 -0.23 -6.65 40.02
N THR A 45 0.74 -7.38 39.47
CA THR A 45 2.14 -6.95 39.41
C THR A 45 2.38 -5.83 38.39
N LEU A 46 1.51 -5.69 37.38
CA LEU A 46 1.45 -4.55 36.45
C LEU A 46 0.58 -3.42 37.04
N ASN A 47 0.89 -2.98 38.26
CA ASN A 47 0.15 -1.91 38.91
C ASN A 47 0.43 -0.57 38.19
N LEU A 48 -0.55 -0.09 37.43
CA LEU A 48 -0.54 1.24 36.81
C LEU A 48 -0.44 2.29 37.92
N LEU A 49 0.68 3.00 37.95
CA LEU A 49 0.89 4.19 38.76
C LEU A 49 0.00 5.32 38.22
N ASN A 50 -1.30 5.28 38.54
CA ASN A 50 -2.21 6.40 38.38
C ASN A 50 -1.99 7.35 39.57
N GLY A 51 -1.17 8.37 39.35
CA GLY A 51 -0.82 9.39 40.33
C GLY A 51 -2.04 10.19 40.79
N GLY A 52 -2.57 9.83 41.95
CA GLY A 52 -3.40 10.69 42.80
C GLY A 52 -2.63 10.91 44.10
N GLY A 53 -2.09 12.11 44.28
CA GLY A 53 -1.38 12.47 45.50
C GLY A 53 -2.31 12.63 46.69
N ASP A 54 -1.94 12.05 47.82
CA ASP A 54 -2.04 12.64 49.17
C ASP A 54 -1.38 11.68 50.18
N GLY A 55 -0.72 12.24 51.20
CA GLY A 55 -0.61 11.57 52.51
C GLY A 55 0.51 10.54 52.75
N THR A 56 1.57 11.03 53.40
CA THR A 56 2.17 10.46 54.63
C THR A 56 2.91 9.11 54.62
N ALA A 57 4.24 9.23 54.79
CA ALA A 57 5.09 8.53 55.77
C ALA A 57 5.36 7.01 55.62
N GLY A 58 6.67 6.68 55.59
CA GLY A 58 7.18 5.48 56.26
C GLY A 58 8.01 4.52 55.40
N GLU A 59 9.31 4.50 55.70
CA GLU A 59 10.21 3.33 55.67
C GLU A 59 10.60 2.65 54.34
N ALA A 60 11.81 3.03 53.91
CA ALA A 60 12.94 2.16 53.57
C ALA A 60 12.63 0.74 53.06
N THR A 61 12.86 0.50 51.76
CA THR A 61 13.52 -0.72 51.24
C THR A 61 14.06 -0.44 49.83
N GLN A 62 15.39 -0.39 49.74
CA GLN A 62 16.26 -0.80 48.63
C GLN A 62 15.61 -0.90 47.23
N GLU A 63 15.73 0.16 46.44
CA GLU A 63 15.27 0.23 45.04
C GLU A 63 16.15 -0.65 44.13
N GLN A 64 15.59 -1.80 43.76
CA GLN A 64 16.04 -2.63 42.64
C GLN A 64 15.66 -1.92 41.33
N PRO A 65 16.52 -1.85 40.30
CA PRO A 65 16.23 -1.06 39.11
C PRO A 65 15.04 -1.64 38.34
N LEU A 66 13.96 -0.86 38.28
CA LEU A 66 12.76 -1.14 37.49
C LEU A 66 13.16 -1.37 36.01
N PRO A 67 12.56 -2.35 35.31
CA PRO A 67 12.86 -2.57 33.91
C PRO A 67 12.35 -1.35 33.14
N VAL A 68 13.26 -0.63 32.50
CA VAL A 68 12.95 0.47 31.60
C VAL A 68 11.97 -0.08 30.55
N VAL A 69 10.72 0.38 30.59
CA VAL A 69 9.73 0.13 29.55
C VAL A 69 10.26 0.79 28.28
N MET A 70 10.98 0.00 27.49
CA MET A 70 11.48 0.41 26.19
C MET A 70 10.26 0.79 25.34
N PRO A 71 10.28 1.94 24.64
CA PRO A 71 9.20 2.29 23.72
C PRO A 71 9.00 1.10 22.76
N PRO A 72 7.77 0.83 22.28
CA PRO A 72 7.50 -0.29 21.38
C PRO A 72 8.42 -0.16 20.17
N SER A 73 9.55 -0.86 20.25
CA SER A 73 10.66 -0.68 19.32
C SER A 73 10.31 -1.40 18.03
N ALA A 74 11.09 -1.17 16.97
CA ALA A 74 10.88 -1.72 15.63
C ALA A 74 10.48 -3.21 15.60
N ASP A 75 10.86 -3.96 16.64
CA ASP A 75 10.48 -5.35 16.86
C ASP A 75 8.97 -5.61 16.85
N SER A 76 8.16 -4.65 17.32
CA SER A 76 6.70 -4.77 17.31
C SER A 76 6.12 -4.97 15.91
N VAL A 77 6.69 -4.30 14.89
CA VAL A 77 6.18 -4.34 13.52
C VAL A 77 6.50 -5.68 12.86
N HIS A 78 7.70 -6.24 13.08
CA HIS A 78 8.03 -7.56 12.53
C HIS A 78 7.14 -8.65 13.14
N VAL A 79 6.83 -8.55 14.45
CA VAL A 79 5.99 -9.53 15.15
C VAL A 79 4.58 -9.46 14.58
N LEU A 80 4.03 -8.24 14.47
CA LEU A 80 2.71 -8.01 13.92
C LEU A 80 2.62 -8.49 12.46
N LEU A 81 3.63 -8.19 11.64
CA LEU A 81 3.69 -8.63 10.24
C LEU A 81 3.68 -10.16 10.13
N LYS A 82 4.50 -10.84 10.94
CA LYS A 82 4.59 -12.30 10.96
C LYS A 82 3.30 -12.93 11.48
N GLN A 83 2.67 -12.34 12.49
CA GLN A 83 1.38 -12.79 13.01
C GLN A 83 0.27 -12.61 11.97
N ALA A 84 0.20 -11.44 11.33
CA ALA A 84 -0.77 -11.15 10.29
C ALA A 84 -0.60 -12.06 9.06
N LEU A 85 0.63 -12.39 8.66
CA LEU A 85 0.92 -13.38 7.60
C LEU A 85 0.54 -14.82 7.98
N ARG A 86 0.55 -15.15 9.27
CA ARG A 86 0.12 -16.47 9.77
C ARG A 86 -1.40 -16.56 9.88
N ALA A 87 -2.05 -15.48 10.28
CA ALA A 87 -3.50 -15.39 10.44
C ALA A 87 -4.24 -15.07 9.12
N ASP A 88 -3.52 -14.75 8.04
CA ASP A 88 -4.06 -14.24 6.78
C ASP A 88 -4.95 -12.98 6.99
N ASP A 89 -4.55 -12.14 7.94
CA ASP A 89 -5.28 -10.93 8.30
C ASP A 89 -4.82 -9.74 7.43
N HIS A 90 -5.55 -9.53 6.33
CA HIS A 90 -5.28 -8.44 5.40
C HIS A 90 -5.37 -7.04 6.02
N ALA A 91 -6.22 -6.82 7.03
CA ALA A 91 -6.37 -5.51 7.65
C ALA A 91 -5.14 -5.17 8.50
N SER A 92 -4.66 -6.15 9.29
CA SER A 92 -3.42 -5.99 10.06
C SER A 92 -2.19 -5.88 9.16
N LEU A 93 -2.13 -6.66 8.07
CA LEU A 93 -1.05 -6.53 7.07
C LEU A 93 -1.02 -5.11 6.49
N LEU A 94 -2.17 -4.57 6.11
CA LEU A 94 -2.28 -3.23 5.56
C LEU A 94 -1.87 -2.17 6.59
N ASN A 95 -2.22 -2.36 7.87
CA ASN A 95 -1.77 -1.47 8.95
C ASN A 95 -0.24 -1.48 9.10
N CYS A 96 0.42 -2.64 9.01
CA CYS A 96 1.88 -2.72 9.00
C CYS A 96 2.48 -1.91 7.84
N LEU A 97 1.87 -1.96 6.65
CA LEU A 97 2.39 -1.30 5.45
C LEU A 97 2.37 0.23 5.52
N TYR A 98 1.54 0.83 6.38
CA TYR A 98 1.53 2.28 6.56
C TYR A 98 2.77 2.82 7.28
N ASN A 99 3.59 1.96 7.87
CA ASN A 99 4.88 2.39 8.41
C ASN A 99 5.81 2.79 7.26
N LYS A 100 6.29 4.04 7.31
CA LYS A 100 7.18 4.66 6.31
C LYS A 100 8.66 4.66 6.73
N ASP A 101 9.01 4.20 7.92
CA ASP A 101 10.40 4.16 8.36
C ASP A 101 11.17 3.06 7.60
N HIS A 102 12.05 3.48 6.70
CA HIS A 102 12.85 2.58 5.88
C HIS A 102 13.65 1.56 6.69
N LYS A 103 14.18 1.94 7.87
CA LYS A 103 14.94 1.01 8.72
C LYS A 103 14.03 -0.08 9.28
N VAL A 104 12.82 0.28 9.72
CA VAL A 104 11.83 -0.67 10.24
C VAL A 104 11.36 -1.62 9.13
N ILE A 105 11.14 -1.11 7.92
CA ILE A 105 10.74 -1.92 6.76
C ILE A 105 11.82 -2.95 6.42
N VAL A 106 13.07 -2.52 6.27
CA VAL A 106 14.20 -3.41 5.93
C VAL A 106 14.41 -4.47 7.02
N ASN A 107 14.40 -4.07 8.29
CA ASN A 107 14.56 -4.99 9.42
C ASN A 107 13.38 -5.96 9.57
N SER A 108 12.14 -5.51 9.36
CA SER A 108 10.96 -6.37 9.46
C SER A 108 10.95 -7.44 8.37
N ILE A 109 11.36 -7.06 7.14
CA ILE A 109 11.42 -7.97 6.00
C ILE A 109 12.61 -8.95 6.14
N SER A 110 13.76 -8.52 6.65
CA SER A 110 14.94 -9.40 6.80
C SER A 110 14.67 -10.58 7.74
N LEU A 111 13.78 -10.41 8.72
CA LEU A 111 13.39 -11.42 9.70
C LEU A 111 12.31 -12.40 9.21
N LEU A 112 11.79 -12.23 7.99
CA LEU A 112 10.78 -13.12 7.41
C LEU A 112 11.40 -14.43 6.91
N THR A 113 10.63 -15.51 7.04
CA THR A 113 11.02 -16.80 6.42
C THR A 113 10.75 -16.77 4.91
N PRO A 114 11.46 -17.57 4.10
CA PRO A 114 11.16 -17.80 2.67
C PRO A 114 9.69 -18.03 2.32
N ALA A 115 8.98 -18.77 3.17
CA ALA A 115 7.56 -19.08 2.97
C ALA A 115 6.68 -17.86 3.25
N ASP A 116 6.99 -17.12 4.32
CA ASP A 116 6.29 -15.89 4.68
C ASP A 116 6.51 -14.79 3.63
N ALA A 117 7.72 -14.69 3.06
CA ALA A 117 8.04 -13.75 1.98
C ALA A 117 7.16 -13.97 0.74
N VAL A 118 6.89 -15.23 0.36
CA VAL A 118 6.01 -15.51 -0.79
C VAL A 118 4.53 -15.28 -0.48
N LYS A 119 4.08 -15.54 0.75
CA LYS A 119 2.73 -15.13 1.18
C LYS A 119 2.57 -13.61 1.10
N LEU A 120 3.58 -12.87 1.57
CA LEU A 120 3.59 -11.41 1.51
C LEU A 120 3.59 -10.91 0.05
N LEU A 121 4.34 -11.54 -0.85
CA LEU A 121 4.32 -11.20 -2.28
C LEU A 121 2.93 -11.42 -2.91
N LYS A 122 2.25 -12.52 -2.58
CA LYS A 122 0.86 -12.77 -3.03
C LYS A 122 -0.08 -11.66 -2.54
N PHE A 123 0.04 -11.27 -1.27
CA PHE A 123 -0.71 -10.16 -0.71
C PHE A 123 -0.40 -8.84 -1.43
N PHE A 124 0.86 -8.58 -1.79
CA PHE A 124 1.25 -7.39 -2.54
C PHE A 124 0.63 -7.34 -3.93
N ILE A 125 0.58 -8.47 -4.64
CA ILE A 125 -0.10 -8.55 -5.94
C ILE A 125 -1.59 -8.22 -5.80
N LEU A 126 -2.28 -8.75 -4.79
CA LEU A 126 -3.68 -8.41 -4.51
C LEU A 126 -3.84 -6.90 -4.22
N LEU A 127 -2.95 -6.34 -3.40
CA LEU A 127 -3.00 -4.93 -3.03
C LEU A 127 -2.73 -4.02 -4.23
N MET A 128 -1.79 -4.41 -5.10
CA MET A 128 -1.48 -3.73 -6.34
C MET A 128 -2.61 -3.83 -7.39
N GLN A 129 -3.58 -4.73 -7.26
CA GLN A 129 -4.76 -4.74 -8.13
C GLN A 129 -5.88 -3.83 -7.60
N SER A 130 -5.80 -3.42 -6.34
CA SER A 130 -6.82 -2.61 -5.67
C SER A 130 -6.62 -1.10 -5.92
N ARG A 131 -6.61 -0.28 -4.86
CA ARG A 131 -6.60 1.20 -4.91
C ARG A 131 -5.20 1.76 -5.13
N GLY A 132 -5.07 2.70 -6.06
CA GLY A 132 -3.81 3.43 -6.36
C GLY A 132 -3.13 4.07 -5.14
N ALA A 133 -3.92 4.64 -4.21
CA ALA A 133 -3.38 5.31 -3.03
C ALA A 133 -2.56 4.40 -2.10
N VAL A 134 -2.95 3.12 -1.99
CA VAL A 134 -2.25 2.16 -1.12
C VAL A 134 -0.92 1.73 -1.74
N LEU A 135 -0.74 1.90 -3.05
CA LEU A 135 0.52 1.53 -3.68
C LEU A 135 1.68 2.41 -3.24
N VAL A 136 1.41 3.67 -2.90
CA VAL A 136 2.45 4.59 -2.43
C VAL A 136 3.09 4.07 -1.14
N SER A 137 2.28 3.52 -0.21
CA SER A 137 2.80 2.89 1.00
C SER A 137 3.38 1.50 0.75
N LEU A 138 2.89 0.77 -0.25
CA LEU A 138 3.38 -0.56 -0.59
C LEU A 138 4.76 -0.55 -1.26
N LEU A 139 5.08 0.44 -2.09
CA LEU A 139 6.29 0.46 -2.93
C LEU A 139 7.60 0.24 -2.14
N PRO A 140 7.85 0.93 -1.00
CA PRO A 140 9.06 0.68 -0.20
C PRO A 140 9.15 -0.76 0.34
N TRP A 141 8.01 -1.36 0.67
CA TRP A 141 7.93 -2.74 1.14
C TRP A 141 8.20 -3.74 0.02
N LEU A 142 7.63 -3.51 -1.16
CA LEU A 142 7.87 -4.36 -2.34
C LEU A 142 9.33 -4.32 -2.76
N GLN A 143 9.95 -3.14 -2.82
CA GLN A 143 11.36 -2.97 -3.16
C GLN A 143 12.27 -3.70 -2.17
N SER A 144 12.01 -3.56 -0.86
CA SER A 144 12.78 -4.23 0.20
C SER A 144 12.57 -5.75 0.20
N LEU A 145 11.35 -6.23 -0.09
CA LEU A 145 11.05 -7.66 -0.20
C LEU A 145 11.81 -8.29 -1.38
N LEU A 146 11.76 -7.66 -2.55
CA LEU A 146 12.46 -8.15 -3.72
C LEU A 146 13.97 -8.08 -3.52
N SER A 147 14.53 -6.98 -3.03
CA SER A 147 15.98 -6.86 -2.87
C SER A 147 16.58 -7.90 -1.91
N GLN A 148 15.85 -8.25 -0.84
CA GLN A 148 16.34 -9.18 0.18
C GLN A 148 16.01 -10.65 -0.12
N HIS A 149 14.82 -10.94 -0.65
CA HIS A 149 14.31 -12.31 -0.78
C HIS A 149 14.18 -12.80 -2.23
N MET A 150 14.63 -12.05 -3.25
CA MET A 150 14.47 -12.47 -4.66
C MET A 150 15.02 -13.87 -4.92
N SER A 151 16.20 -14.20 -4.39
CA SER A 151 16.81 -15.52 -4.55
C SER A 151 15.92 -16.63 -3.98
N SER A 152 15.33 -16.39 -2.81
CA SER A 152 14.41 -17.31 -2.15
C SER A 152 13.05 -17.41 -2.85
N ILE A 153 12.57 -16.30 -3.42
CA ILE A 153 11.30 -16.25 -4.16
C ILE A 153 11.44 -17.02 -5.46
N VAL A 154 12.48 -16.73 -6.26
CA VAL A 154 12.74 -17.35 -7.57
C VAL A 154 12.96 -18.87 -7.45
N SER A 155 13.48 -19.34 -6.32
CA SER A 155 13.71 -20.77 -6.09
C SER A 155 12.43 -21.60 -5.90
N GLN A 156 11.26 -20.98 -5.78
CA GLN A 156 9.98 -21.69 -5.63
C GLN A 156 9.34 -21.99 -6.98
N GLU A 157 8.75 -23.18 -7.14
CA GLU A 157 8.11 -23.62 -8.40
C GLU A 157 6.99 -22.66 -8.86
N SER A 158 6.23 -22.12 -7.91
CA SER A 158 5.13 -21.18 -8.21
C SER A 158 5.59 -19.74 -8.48
N SER A 159 6.89 -19.45 -8.44
CA SER A 159 7.42 -18.09 -8.51
C SER A 159 7.25 -17.45 -9.88
N LEU A 160 7.36 -18.21 -10.96
CA LEU A 160 7.25 -17.69 -12.33
C LEU A 160 5.89 -17.03 -12.59
N LEU A 161 4.79 -17.66 -12.15
CA LEU A 161 3.45 -17.09 -12.31
C LEU A 161 3.26 -15.82 -11.48
N LEU A 162 3.76 -15.80 -10.24
CA LEU A 162 3.67 -14.63 -9.36
C LEU A 162 4.49 -13.45 -9.89
N LEU A 163 5.71 -13.72 -10.34
CA LEU A 163 6.60 -12.70 -10.90
C LEU A 163 6.08 -12.18 -12.24
N ASN A 164 5.51 -13.03 -13.10
CA ASN A 164 4.89 -12.58 -14.34
C ASN A 164 3.63 -11.73 -14.07
N SER A 165 2.81 -12.12 -13.09
CA SER A 165 1.66 -11.32 -12.65
C SER A 165 2.10 -9.95 -12.12
N LEU A 166 3.18 -9.91 -11.34
CA LEU A 166 3.78 -8.68 -10.85
C LEU A 166 4.28 -7.80 -12.01
N TYR A 167 4.97 -8.38 -12.98
CA TYR A 167 5.46 -7.66 -14.17
C TYR A 167 4.32 -7.01 -14.95
N HIS A 168 3.30 -7.78 -15.32
CA HIS A 168 2.14 -7.25 -16.06
C HIS A 168 1.40 -6.16 -15.28
N LEU A 169 1.33 -6.26 -13.96
CA LEU A 169 0.67 -5.27 -13.12
C LEU A 169 1.47 -3.97 -13.01
N ILE A 170 2.80 -4.06 -12.96
CA ILE A 170 3.67 -2.88 -13.03
C ILE A 170 3.53 -2.24 -14.40
N ASP A 171 3.63 -3.02 -15.48
CA ASP A 171 3.54 -2.54 -16.86
C ASP A 171 2.21 -1.81 -17.12
N ALA A 172 1.08 -2.42 -16.75
CA ALA A 172 -0.24 -1.82 -16.85
C ALA A 172 -0.34 -0.48 -16.10
N ARG A 173 0.25 -0.38 -14.89
CA ARG A 173 0.25 0.86 -14.09
C ARG A 173 1.18 1.93 -14.65
N THR A 174 2.30 1.55 -15.26
CA THR A 174 3.23 2.50 -15.88
C THR A 174 2.77 2.96 -17.27
N SER A 175 1.92 2.18 -17.93
CA SER A 175 1.41 2.51 -19.28
C SER A 175 0.65 3.84 -19.35
N THR A 176 -0.02 4.23 -18.27
CA THR A 176 -0.80 5.49 -18.18
C THR A 176 0.04 6.69 -17.76
N PHE A 177 1.35 6.53 -17.51
CA PHE A 177 2.21 7.60 -17.02
C PHE A 177 2.29 8.78 -18.00
N LYS A 178 2.44 8.50 -19.30
CA LYS A 178 2.56 9.54 -20.34
C LYS A 178 1.29 10.40 -20.43
N SER A 179 0.11 9.79 -20.49
CA SER A 179 -1.15 10.52 -20.58
C SER A 179 -1.45 11.30 -19.29
N SER A 180 -1.15 10.71 -18.12
CA SER A 180 -1.28 11.40 -16.83
C SER A 180 -0.36 12.61 -16.72
N LEU A 181 0.86 12.53 -17.26
CA LEU A 181 1.82 13.65 -17.27
C LEU A 181 1.35 14.78 -18.20
N GLN A 182 0.81 14.44 -19.38
CA GLN A 182 0.22 15.44 -20.27
C GLN A 182 -0.96 16.16 -19.62
N LEU A 183 -1.82 15.42 -18.92
CA LEU A 183 -2.94 15.99 -18.18
C LEU A 183 -2.45 16.89 -17.04
N SER A 184 -1.44 16.49 -16.27
CA SER A 184 -0.89 17.33 -15.20
C SER A 184 -0.32 18.63 -15.75
N THR A 185 0.48 18.57 -16.82
CA THR A 185 1.02 19.78 -17.46
C THR A 185 -0.08 20.68 -18.03
N CYS A 186 -1.14 20.11 -18.60
CA CYS A 186 -2.30 20.88 -19.07
C CYS A 186 -3.03 21.58 -17.92
N LEU A 187 -3.23 20.89 -16.79
CA LEU A 187 -3.83 21.48 -15.59
C LEU A 187 -2.93 22.55 -14.97
N ASP A 188 -1.62 22.31 -14.86
CA ASP A 188 -0.65 23.29 -14.35
C ASP A 188 -0.67 24.58 -15.20
N TYR A 189 -0.80 24.44 -16.53
CA TYR A 189 -0.96 25.57 -17.45
C TYR A 189 -2.27 26.34 -17.20
N LEU A 190 -3.41 25.64 -17.13
CA LEU A 190 -4.72 26.28 -16.87
C LEU A 190 -4.79 26.95 -15.50
N PHE A 191 -4.19 26.37 -14.46
CA PHE A 191 -4.11 27.01 -13.14
C PHE A 191 -3.22 28.25 -13.15
N SER A 192 -2.12 28.26 -13.92
CA SER A 192 -1.29 29.44 -14.09
C SER A 192 -2.01 30.59 -14.81
N GLU A 193 -2.94 30.29 -15.73
CA GLU A 193 -3.74 31.31 -16.44
C GLU A 193 -4.79 31.95 -15.50
N ILE A 194 -5.38 31.16 -14.59
CA ILE A 194 -6.35 31.64 -13.59
C ILE A 194 -5.66 32.51 -12.51
N ASP A 195 -4.45 32.16 -12.10
CA ASP A 195 -3.71 32.92 -11.07
C ASP A 195 -3.18 34.29 -11.59
N ASP A 196 -2.94 34.42 -12.90
CA ASP A 196 -2.45 35.67 -13.53
C ASP A 196 -3.57 36.73 -13.64
N ASP A 197 -4.81 36.30 -13.94
CA ASP A 197 -5.97 37.18 -14.14
C ASP A 197 -6.49 37.81 -12.82
N GLY A 198 -6.00 37.35 -11.65
CA GLY A 198 -6.44 37.80 -10.34
C GLY A 198 -5.49 38.76 -9.61
N SER A 199 -4.31 39.07 -10.18
CA SER A 199 -3.26 39.77 -9.42
C SER A 199 -2.51 40.89 -10.16
N GLY A 200 -2.89 41.21 -11.40
CA GLY A 200 -2.37 42.36 -12.14
C GLY A 200 -3.49 43.11 -12.86
N GLU A 201 -3.69 44.38 -12.48
CA GLU A 201 -4.47 45.39 -13.22
C GLU A 201 -5.99 45.49 -12.97
N GLU A 202 -6.39 45.71 -11.71
CA GLU A 202 -7.46 46.69 -11.41
C GLU A 202 -6.96 47.73 -10.38
N GLU A 203 -5.84 48.38 -10.69
CA GLU A 203 -5.49 49.68 -10.15
C GLU A 203 -5.95 50.75 -11.15
N GLY A 204 -7.27 51.06 -11.20
CA GLY A 204 -7.68 52.31 -11.87
C GLY A 204 -9.04 52.49 -12.54
N SER A 205 -10.06 51.64 -12.38
CA SER A 205 -11.43 52.04 -12.76
C SER A 205 -12.37 52.09 -11.56
N PRO A 206 -12.79 53.29 -11.10
CA PRO A 206 -13.88 53.38 -10.12
C PRO A 206 -15.15 52.76 -10.72
N PRO A 207 -16.04 52.19 -9.89
CA PRO A 207 -17.25 51.53 -10.36
C PRO A 207 -18.07 52.48 -11.23
N ILE A 208 -18.40 52.04 -12.45
CA ILE A 208 -19.29 52.77 -13.36
C ILE A 208 -20.69 52.74 -12.73
N ILE A 209 -21.08 53.84 -12.09
CA ILE A 209 -22.44 54.08 -11.63
C ILE A 209 -23.24 54.61 -12.82
N TYR A 210 -24.17 53.81 -13.33
CA TYR A 210 -25.18 54.29 -14.27
C TYR A 210 -26.27 55.01 -13.47
N GLU A 211 -26.26 56.34 -13.49
CA GLU A 211 -27.45 57.12 -13.14
C GLU A 211 -28.37 57.13 -14.37
N ASP A 212 -29.47 56.41 -14.25
CA ASP A 212 -30.59 56.46 -15.19
C ASP A 212 -31.10 57.91 -15.21
N LYS A 213 -30.84 58.63 -16.31
CA LYS A 213 -31.48 59.93 -16.52
C LYS A 213 -32.88 59.64 -16.99
N ASP A 214 -33.83 59.75 -16.06
CA ASP A 214 -35.26 59.84 -16.33
C ASP A 214 -35.47 60.68 -17.59
N THR A 215 -35.79 59.99 -18.69
CA THR A 215 -36.12 60.59 -19.97
C THR A 215 -37.60 60.95 -19.89
N ASP A 216 -37.88 62.10 -19.26
CA ASP A 216 -39.21 62.70 -19.25
C ASP A 216 -39.37 63.47 -20.58
N ASP A 217 -40.16 62.86 -21.45
CA ASP A 217 -40.85 63.39 -22.63
C ASP A 217 -40.57 64.86 -23.01
N GLU A 218 -39.73 65.06 -24.03
CA GLU A 218 -39.95 66.17 -24.97
C GLU A 218 -40.66 65.62 -26.20
N GLU A 219 -41.98 65.82 -26.18
CA GLU A 219 -42.85 65.70 -27.33
C GLU A 219 -42.36 66.62 -28.46
N SER A 220 -42.42 66.06 -29.66
CA SER A 220 -42.99 66.72 -30.84
C SER A 220 -42.04 67.20 -31.94
N GLU A 221 -42.45 66.79 -33.13
CA GLU A 221 -42.27 67.44 -34.44
C GLU A 221 -41.01 67.12 -35.25
N VAL A 222 -41.09 65.94 -35.90
CA VAL A 222 -41.02 65.75 -37.36
C VAL A 222 -40.45 66.91 -38.19
N ASP A 223 -39.38 66.67 -38.96
CA ASP A 223 -39.46 66.84 -40.42
C ASP A 223 -38.27 66.21 -41.17
N ASP A 224 -38.65 65.36 -42.11
CA ASP A 224 -38.15 65.22 -43.49
C ASP A 224 -36.78 64.64 -43.90
N MET A 225 -36.93 63.84 -44.95
CA MET A 225 -36.03 63.43 -46.03
C MET A 225 -35.09 62.22 -45.87
N GLU A 226 -35.61 61.12 -46.43
CA GLU A 226 -34.93 59.97 -47.01
C GLU A 226 -33.76 60.36 -47.95
N THR A 227 -32.65 59.64 -47.88
CA THR A 227 -31.95 59.17 -49.09
C THR A 227 -31.14 57.91 -48.79
N SER A 228 -31.34 56.94 -49.65
CA SER A 228 -30.73 55.62 -49.72
C SER A 228 -29.21 55.66 -49.85
N GLY A 229 -28.54 54.68 -49.23
CA GLY A 229 -27.15 54.33 -49.46
C GLY A 229 -27.02 52.81 -49.43
N GLU A 230 -27.09 52.19 -50.60
CA GLU A 230 -26.79 50.78 -50.83
C GLU A 230 -25.29 50.53 -50.59
N GLY A 231 -24.98 49.47 -49.84
CA GLY A 231 -23.63 49.01 -49.58
C GLY A 231 -23.65 47.49 -49.41
N GLU A 232 -23.69 46.79 -50.54
CA GLU A 232 -23.50 45.35 -50.64
C GLU A 232 -22.02 45.01 -50.37
N ASP A 233 -21.73 44.19 -49.37
CA ASP A 233 -20.52 43.35 -49.39
C ASP A 233 -20.81 42.00 -48.69
N LEU A 234 -20.99 40.97 -49.52
CA LEU A 234 -21.18 39.58 -49.14
C LEU A 234 -19.83 38.86 -49.30
N GLY A 235 -19.17 38.57 -48.19
CA GLY A 235 -17.92 37.82 -48.17
C GLY A 235 -18.02 36.49 -47.43
N GLY A 236 -17.86 35.39 -48.18
CA GLY A 236 -17.12 34.21 -47.69
C GLY A 236 -17.90 33.09 -46.99
N VAL A 237 -18.59 32.26 -47.77
CA VAL A 237 -18.90 30.87 -47.42
C VAL A 237 -17.67 30.00 -47.72
N THR A 238 -17.12 29.27 -46.74
CA THR A 238 -16.38 28.03 -47.00
C THR A 238 -16.65 26.99 -45.92
N ASP A 239 -17.31 25.94 -46.40
CA ASP A 239 -17.59 24.64 -45.83
C ASP A 239 -16.31 23.86 -45.49
N ALA A 240 -16.32 23.14 -44.36
CA ALA A 240 -15.35 22.11 -44.03
C ALA A 240 -16.03 21.03 -43.16
N SER A 241 -16.90 20.25 -43.77
CA SER A 241 -17.20 18.90 -43.32
C SER A 241 -16.05 17.95 -43.73
N GLU A 242 -15.32 17.40 -42.76
CA GLU A 242 -14.49 16.21 -42.97
C GLU A 242 -15.14 14.99 -42.32
N HIS A 243 -15.44 14.04 -43.20
CA HIS A 243 -15.91 12.70 -42.95
C HIS A 243 -14.73 11.81 -42.57
N SER A 244 -14.89 10.91 -41.59
CA SER A 244 -14.13 9.65 -41.61
C SER A 244 -14.87 8.60 -40.79
N ASP A 245 -15.70 7.86 -41.50
CA ASP A 245 -16.27 6.58 -41.09
C ASP A 245 -15.22 5.48 -41.30
N GLY A 246 -15.12 4.55 -40.35
CA GLY A 246 -14.07 3.53 -40.29
C GLY A 246 -14.61 2.21 -39.75
N SER A 247 -15.13 1.41 -40.68
CA SER A 247 -15.41 -0.04 -40.65
C SER A 247 -14.65 -0.85 -39.59
N GLU A 248 -15.27 -1.69 -38.76
CA GLU A 248 -15.90 -2.99 -39.07
C GLU A 248 -14.93 -4.00 -39.70
N VAL A 249 -14.35 -4.91 -38.91
CA VAL A 249 -14.05 -6.31 -39.31
C VAL A 249 -14.08 -7.25 -38.10
N MET A 250 -14.98 -8.23 -38.17
CA MET A 250 -14.95 -9.49 -37.43
C MET A 250 -13.86 -10.40 -38.01
N SER A 251 -13.26 -11.30 -37.22
CA SER A 251 -12.91 -12.68 -37.61
C SER A 251 -12.35 -13.46 -36.41
N ASP A 252 -13.00 -14.60 -36.15
CA ASP A 252 -12.64 -15.81 -35.40
C ASP A 252 -12.19 -15.75 -33.92
#